data_AF-A0A0A2ZRP4-F1
#
_entry.id   AF-A0A0A2ZRP4-F1
#
_cell.length_a   1.000
_cell.length_b   1.000
_cell.length_c   1.000
_cell.angle_alpha   90.00
_cell.angle_beta   90.00
_cell.angle_gamma   90.00
#
_symmetry.space_group_name_H-M   'P 1'
#
loop_
_entity.id
_entity.type
_entity.pdbx_description
1 polymer ?
#
loop_
_entity_poly.entity_id
_entity_poly.type
_entity_poly.pdbx_seq_one_letter_code
_entity_poly.pdbx_strand_id
1 'polypeptide(L)'
;MNIAEKLEKINTIKNEIRSAIESKSVVISKTTPFEQYPEKINEIDNTASPKVSVRKYLGDKKDFDNFNVFTEINTYMYANTKNATKLVYETGSRVNRRYPATGQDPRAKATRIVEVDISAAIALEGAFSGFTKLTDDGFPERIETNILTYTADHLFAGCENITRCPNIILHNKGINLSYMFKGCKKLVEPPTDKNILTTHSANYMFSGCESLTDFSAEMPNLYSTLGMFESCKNLTSVNISQRRPLTYVLSMFKGCTKLTRITGVYTNTASTSYVFSGCSSLVEIPDNFFGTLEGLGDDSTLYESRSTFKGCSALTRVPYMNLSQARCLDGIFRGCTSLTDINAVGMKMSFSVADTKLDAEGLNKLFRNLATVTDNVSINISGTPGEESCDKSIATEKGWRVISTGVRT
;
A
#
# COMPACT_ATOMS: atom_id res chain seq x y z
N MET A 1 46.60 -7.13 15.41
CA MET A 1 46.20 -8.37 14.72
C MET A 1 47.03 -8.55 13.47
N ASN A 2 47.86 -9.57 13.42
CA ASN A 2 48.62 -9.94 12.22
C ASN A 2 47.66 -10.55 11.16
N ILE A 3 48.14 -10.72 9.93
CA ILE A 3 47.30 -11.20 8.81
C ILE A 3 46.77 -12.62 9.09
N ALA A 4 47.55 -13.48 9.76
CA ALA A 4 47.13 -14.83 10.11
C ALA A 4 45.96 -14.83 11.10
N GLU A 5 46.01 -14.01 12.15
CA GLU A 5 44.92 -13.85 13.13
C GLU A 5 43.64 -13.28 12.49
N LYS A 6 43.78 -12.39 11.48
CA LYS A 6 42.63 -11.88 10.74
C LYS A 6 41.98 -12.97 9.88
N LEU A 7 42.79 -13.78 9.20
CA LEU A 7 42.31 -14.91 8.39
C LEU A 7 41.65 -15.99 9.26
N GLU A 8 42.20 -16.25 10.44
CA GLU A 8 41.62 -17.18 11.41
C GLU A 8 40.24 -16.69 11.89
N LYS A 9 40.11 -15.41 12.26
CA LYS A 9 38.80 -14.83 12.62
C LYS A 9 37.78 -14.88 11.48
N ILE A 10 38.21 -14.61 10.24
CA ILE A 10 37.33 -14.72 9.07
C ILE A 10 36.83 -16.17 8.89
N ASN A 11 37.71 -17.15 9.08
CA ASN A 11 37.32 -18.56 8.99
C ASN A 11 36.37 -18.99 10.13
N THR A 12 36.59 -18.51 11.36
CA THR A 12 35.68 -18.72 12.49
C THR A 12 34.30 -18.15 12.20
N ILE A 13 34.22 -16.88 11.78
CA ILE A 13 32.95 -16.20 11.43
C ILE A 13 32.24 -16.95 10.28
N LYS A 14 32.98 -17.36 9.25
CA LYS A 14 32.43 -18.13 8.13
C LYS A 14 31.81 -19.47 8.59
N ASN A 15 32.45 -20.15 9.53
CA ASN A 15 31.94 -21.40 10.08
C ASN A 15 30.73 -21.18 10.99
N GLU A 16 30.73 -20.13 11.83
CA GLU A 16 29.57 -19.76 12.65
C GLU A 16 28.33 -19.44 11.80
N ILE A 17 28.51 -18.66 10.73
CA ILE A 17 27.42 -18.34 9.78
C ILE A 17 26.92 -19.62 9.08
N ARG A 18 27.83 -20.51 8.65
CA ARG A 18 27.43 -21.80 8.05
C ARG A 18 26.59 -22.62 9.02
N SER A 19 27.06 -22.81 10.25
CA SER A 19 26.33 -23.58 11.28
C SER A 19 24.98 -22.94 11.62
N ALA A 20 24.89 -21.61 11.62
CA ALA A 20 23.61 -20.91 11.80
C ALA A 20 22.63 -21.20 10.66
N ILE A 21 23.09 -21.22 9.39
CA ILE A 21 22.24 -21.56 8.23
C ILE A 21 21.81 -23.04 8.27
N GLU A 22 22.75 -23.95 8.53
CA GLU A 22 22.47 -25.39 8.65
C GLU A 22 21.48 -25.71 9.77
N SER A 23 21.52 -24.96 10.89
CA SER A 23 20.55 -25.08 11.99
C SER A 23 19.11 -24.75 11.60
N LYS A 24 18.90 -24.11 10.45
CA LYS A 24 17.60 -23.80 9.85
C LYS A 24 17.20 -24.75 8.72
N SER A 25 17.79 -25.95 8.69
CA SER A 25 17.49 -27.02 7.73
C SER A 25 17.85 -26.70 6.27
N VAL A 26 18.70 -25.70 6.02
CA VAL A 26 19.29 -25.42 4.69
C VAL A 26 20.68 -26.03 4.61
N VAL A 27 20.89 -26.96 3.67
CA VAL A 27 22.17 -27.66 3.51
C VAL A 27 23.16 -26.80 2.73
N ILE A 28 24.33 -26.51 3.32
CA ILE A 28 25.45 -25.85 2.64
C ILE A 28 26.60 -26.84 2.51
N SER A 29 27.09 -27.06 1.29
CA SER A 29 28.28 -27.88 1.10
C SER A 29 29.51 -27.20 1.72
N LYS A 30 30.44 -27.99 2.27
CA LYS A 30 31.73 -27.48 2.76
C LYS A 30 32.53 -26.73 1.67
N THR A 31 32.25 -26.98 0.40
CA THR A 31 32.87 -26.34 -0.77
C THR A 31 32.15 -25.09 -1.26
N THR A 32 31.00 -24.71 -0.70
CA THR A 32 30.23 -23.54 -1.16
C THR A 32 31.00 -22.23 -0.86
N PRO A 33 31.22 -21.35 -1.87
CA PRO A 33 31.84 -20.03 -1.68
C PRO A 33 31.05 -19.16 -0.70
N PHE A 34 31.77 -18.34 0.09
CA PHE A 34 31.12 -17.50 1.13
C PHE A 34 30.19 -16.43 0.52
N GLU A 35 30.54 -15.94 -0.67
CA GLU A 35 29.76 -14.95 -1.42
C GLU A 35 28.36 -15.45 -1.81
N GLN A 36 28.13 -16.77 -1.82
CA GLN A 36 26.84 -17.40 -2.13
C GLN A 36 25.99 -17.67 -0.87
N TYR A 37 26.49 -17.35 0.34
CA TYR A 37 25.75 -17.57 1.58
C TYR A 37 24.50 -16.68 1.70
N PRO A 38 24.48 -15.42 1.23
CA PRO A 38 23.27 -14.62 1.19
C PRO A 38 22.14 -15.27 0.38
N GLU A 39 22.44 -15.92 -0.74
CA GLU A 39 21.43 -16.63 -1.54
C GLU A 39 20.89 -17.87 -0.79
N LYS A 40 21.75 -18.57 -0.05
CA LYS A 40 21.34 -19.69 0.81
C LYS A 40 20.51 -19.25 2.01
N ILE A 41 20.75 -18.06 2.54
CA ILE A 41 19.91 -17.47 3.59
C ILE A 41 18.50 -17.20 3.07
N ASN A 42 18.34 -16.80 1.80
CA ASN A 42 17.02 -16.62 1.19
C ASN A 42 16.22 -17.95 1.08
N GLU A 43 16.88 -19.12 1.10
CA GLU A 43 16.21 -20.43 1.18
C GLU A 43 15.61 -20.70 2.57
N ILE A 44 16.14 -20.06 3.62
CA ILE A 44 15.57 -20.11 4.98
C ILE A 44 14.23 -19.33 5.02
N ASP A 45 14.19 -18.14 4.41
CA ASP A 45 12.97 -17.31 4.36
C ASP A 45 11.85 -17.97 3.54
N ASN A 46 12.22 -18.82 2.57
CA ASN A 46 11.27 -19.60 1.76
C ASN A 46 10.71 -20.85 2.45
N THR A 47 11.29 -21.30 3.56
CA THR A 47 10.80 -22.46 4.34
C THR A 47 10.07 -22.06 5.63
N ALA A 48 10.30 -20.84 6.15
CA ALA A 48 9.68 -20.35 7.39
C ALA A 48 8.74 -19.15 7.23
N SER A 49 8.60 -18.56 6.03
CA SER A 49 7.44 -17.71 5.77
C SER A 49 6.22 -18.61 5.60
N PRO A 50 5.09 -18.39 6.29
CA PRO A 50 3.84 -18.84 5.72
C PRO A 50 3.82 -18.19 4.34
N LYS A 51 3.74 -19.00 3.29
CA LYS A 51 3.17 -18.54 2.03
C LYS A 51 1.80 -18.02 2.42
N VAL A 52 1.72 -16.74 2.79
CA VAL A 52 0.49 -15.98 2.80
C VAL A 52 0.22 -15.85 1.32
N SER A 53 -0.32 -16.94 0.76
CA SER A 53 -1.13 -16.83 -0.43
C SER A 53 -2.08 -15.68 -0.12
N VAL A 54 -2.19 -14.75 -1.05
CA VAL A 54 -3.14 -13.64 -0.95
C VAL A 54 -4.55 -14.16 -0.60
N ARG A 55 -4.85 -15.45 -0.88
CA ARG A 55 -5.98 -16.23 -0.35
C ARG A 55 -6.15 -16.25 1.18
N LYS A 56 -5.14 -16.18 2.04
CA LYS A 56 -5.39 -16.15 3.50
C LYS A 56 -5.83 -14.76 3.99
N TYR A 57 -5.54 -13.71 3.22
CA TYR A 57 -6.04 -12.34 3.48
C TYR A 57 -7.34 -12.05 2.71
N LEU A 58 -7.63 -12.76 1.60
CA LEU A 58 -8.80 -12.55 0.73
C LEU A 58 -9.78 -13.73 0.63
N GLY A 59 -9.50 -14.86 1.28
CA GLY A 59 -10.23 -16.12 1.13
C GLY A 59 -10.84 -16.57 2.44
N ASP A 60 -12.04 -16.07 2.70
CA ASP A 60 -13.23 -16.83 3.09
C ASP A 60 -14.32 -15.86 3.53
N LYS A 61 -14.88 -15.10 2.58
CA LYS A 61 -16.22 -14.54 2.75
C LYS A 61 -16.83 -14.16 1.39
N LYS A 62 -17.94 -14.82 1.07
CA LYS A 62 -18.84 -14.51 -0.04
C LYS A 62 -19.63 -13.20 0.16
N ASP A 63 -19.17 -12.29 1.02
CA ASP A 63 -19.88 -11.06 1.37
C ASP A 63 -19.13 -9.84 0.83
N PHE A 64 -19.09 -9.69 -0.50
CA PHE A 64 -18.60 -8.45 -1.12
C PHE A 64 -19.65 -7.32 -1.14
N ASP A 65 -20.90 -7.61 -0.75
CA ASP A 65 -22.02 -6.65 -0.80
C ASP A 65 -22.29 -5.89 0.52
N ASN A 66 -21.53 -6.14 1.58
CA ASN A 66 -21.69 -5.43 2.87
C ASN A 66 -20.33 -4.99 3.45
N PHE A 67 -19.54 -4.23 2.68
CA PHE A 67 -18.32 -3.60 3.20
C PHE A 67 -18.64 -2.38 4.09
N ASN A 68 -19.38 -2.65 5.17
CA ASN A 68 -19.46 -1.82 6.37
C ASN A 68 -18.58 -2.42 7.48
N VAL A 69 -17.41 -2.96 7.08
CA VAL A 69 -16.42 -3.54 8.00
C VAL A 69 -15.42 -2.44 8.40
N PHE A 70 -15.87 -1.45 9.16
CA PHE A 70 -14.96 -0.48 9.80
C PHE A 70 -15.15 -0.37 11.32
N THR A 71 -15.85 -1.32 11.93
CA THR A 71 -16.14 -1.27 13.38
C THR A 71 -15.58 -2.44 14.20
N GLU A 72 -15.01 -3.50 13.61
CA GLU A 72 -14.63 -4.69 14.39
C GLU A 72 -13.19 -5.24 14.23
N ILE A 73 -12.29 -4.54 13.52
CA ILE A 73 -10.83 -4.88 13.52
C ILE A 73 -10.00 -3.77 14.19
N ASN A 74 -10.53 -3.12 15.23
CA ASN A 74 -9.80 -2.09 15.99
C ASN A 74 -9.45 -2.51 17.43
N THR A 75 -9.68 -3.76 17.83
CA THR A 75 -9.62 -4.12 19.26
C THR A 75 -8.45 -5.02 19.67
N TYR A 76 -7.80 -5.79 18.78
CA TYR A 76 -6.74 -6.70 19.22
C TYR A 76 -5.61 -6.88 18.18
N MET A 77 -4.61 -6.00 18.26
CA MET A 77 -3.16 -6.30 18.05
C MET A 77 -2.34 -5.08 18.47
N TYR A 78 -2.59 -4.56 19.68
CA TYR A 78 -1.80 -3.48 20.23
C TYR A 78 -0.53 -4.04 20.90
N ALA A 79 0.58 -4.00 20.16
CA ALA A 79 1.97 -4.07 20.61
C ALA A 79 2.38 -5.28 21.50
N ASN A 80 3.08 -6.24 20.90
CA ASN A 80 4.11 -6.97 21.65
C ASN A 80 5.30 -6.02 21.85
N THR A 81 5.28 -5.16 22.88
CA THR A 81 6.50 -4.53 23.39
C THR A 81 7.36 -5.57 24.10
N LYS A 82 7.79 -6.64 23.43
CA LYS A 82 8.73 -7.62 23.98
C LYS A 82 10.18 -7.09 24.03
N ASN A 83 10.46 -5.93 23.40
CA ASN A 83 11.82 -5.48 23.10
C ASN A 83 12.21 -4.07 23.59
N ALA A 84 11.29 -3.28 24.14
CA ALA A 84 11.68 -2.02 24.81
C ALA A 84 12.14 -2.36 26.24
N THR A 85 13.38 -2.01 26.60
CA THR A 85 13.91 -2.23 27.94
C THR A 85 13.25 -1.29 28.95
N LYS A 86 12.81 -0.09 28.51
CA LYS A 86 12.08 0.86 29.36
C LYS A 86 11.22 1.84 28.55
N LEU A 87 9.95 2.01 28.92
CA LEU A 87 9.05 3.06 28.40
C LEU A 87 8.21 3.61 29.56
N VAL A 88 8.41 4.89 29.90
CA VAL A 88 7.72 5.56 31.02
C VAL A 88 7.00 6.79 30.48
N TYR A 89 5.73 6.95 30.83
CA TYR A 89 4.89 8.07 30.38
C TYR A 89 3.95 8.57 31.48
N GLU A 90 3.55 9.83 31.35
CA GLU A 90 2.63 10.52 32.26
C GLU A 90 1.18 10.34 31.80
N THR A 91 0.36 9.76 32.66
CA THR A 91 -1.10 9.80 32.55
C THR A 91 -1.60 10.79 33.60
N GLY A 92 -2.21 11.90 33.18
CA GLY A 92 -2.58 13.02 34.05
C GLY A 92 -3.06 12.60 35.45
N SER A 93 -2.14 12.74 36.43
CA SER A 93 -2.23 12.53 37.90
C SER A 93 -1.44 11.38 38.55
N ARG A 94 -0.63 10.55 37.86
CA ARG A 94 0.46 9.72 38.48
C ARG A 94 1.25 8.93 37.42
N VAL A 95 2.56 8.74 37.64
CA VAL A 95 3.47 7.91 36.83
C VAL A 95 3.04 6.44 36.94
N ASN A 96 2.52 5.87 35.86
CA ASN A 96 1.94 4.52 35.88
C ASN A 96 2.99 3.48 35.44
N ARG A 97 3.30 2.51 36.31
CA ARG A 97 4.29 1.43 36.06
C ARG A 97 3.64 0.07 35.73
N ARG A 98 2.30 -0.01 35.60
CA ARG A 98 1.58 -1.27 35.33
C ARG A 98 0.36 -1.06 34.42
N TYR A 99 0.14 -2.03 33.53
CA TYR A 99 -1.08 -2.16 32.72
C TYR A 99 -2.33 -2.17 33.63
N PRO A 100 -3.32 -1.29 33.43
CA PRO A 100 -4.56 -1.30 34.20
C PRO A 100 -5.48 -2.44 33.74
N ALA A 101 -6.11 -3.11 34.70
CA ALA A 101 -7.00 -4.26 34.51
C ALA A 101 -8.37 -3.93 33.87
N THR A 102 -8.57 -2.73 33.31
CA THR A 102 -9.90 -2.19 32.95
C THR A 102 -10.16 -2.08 31.45
N GLY A 103 -9.41 -2.78 30.59
CA GLY A 103 -9.69 -2.86 29.14
C GLY A 103 -9.53 -1.56 28.34
N GLN A 104 -9.14 -0.45 28.98
CA GLN A 104 -8.75 0.80 28.32
C GLN A 104 -7.22 0.86 28.24
N ASP A 105 -6.70 1.05 27.03
CA ASP A 105 -5.26 1.22 26.81
C ASP A 105 -4.75 2.47 27.57
N PRO A 106 -3.85 2.33 28.56
CA PRO A 106 -3.32 3.46 29.32
C PRO A 106 -2.61 4.50 28.45
N ARG A 107 -2.11 4.12 27.26
CA ARG A 107 -1.46 5.03 26.29
C ARG A 107 -2.41 6.08 25.76
N ALA A 108 -3.71 5.77 25.64
CA ALA A 108 -4.73 6.72 25.19
C ALA A 108 -4.95 7.90 26.16
N LYS A 109 -4.41 7.82 27.39
CA LYS A 109 -4.46 8.90 28.40
C LYS A 109 -3.11 9.60 28.58
N ALA A 110 -2.07 9.10 27.93
CA ALA A 110 -0.72 9.61 28.11
C ALA A 110 -0.52 10.92 27.34
N THR A 111 0.07 11.91 28.01
CA THR A 111 0.32 13.25 27.44
C THR A 111 1.80 13.51 27.21
N ARG A 112 2.69 12.73 27.82
CA ARG A 112 4.14 12.89 27.71
C ARG A 112 4.87 11.57 27.98
N ILE A 113 5.88 11.27 27.18
CA ILE A 113 6.87 10.22 27.43
C ILE A 113 8.00 10.85 28.24
N VAL A 114 8.24 10.31 29.43
CA VAL A 114 9.25 10.80 30.37
C VAL A 114 10.60 10.17 30.10
N GLU A 115 10.59 8.89 29.76
CA GLU A 115 11.79 8.11 29.55
C GLU A 115 11.52 7.02 28.52
N VAL A 116 12.43 6.89 27.57
CA VAL A 116 12.43 5.80 26.61
C VAL A 116 13.84 5.24 26.49
N ASP A 117 13.96 3.93 26.62
CA ASP A 117 15.14 3.17 26.23
C ASP A 117 14.70 2.05 25.29
N ILE A 118 15.04 2.24 24.01
CA ILE A 118 14.85 1.28 22.93
C ILE A 118 16.18 0.92 22.28
N SER A 119 17.30 1.24 22.92
CA SER A 119 18.64 1.06 22.36
C SER A 119 18.99 -0.42 22.14
N ALA A 120 18.33 -1.33 22.86
CA ALA A 120 18.44 -2.79 22.67
C ALA A 120 17.36 -3.39 21.76
N ALA A 121 16.38 -2.59 21.32
CA ALA A 121 15.23 -3.10 20.59
C ALA A 121 15.56 -3.38 19.11
N ILE A 122 15.44 -4.64 18.71
CA ILE A 122 15.61 -5.07 17.31
C ILE A 122 14.29 -5.07 16.51
N ALA A 123 13.15 -4.92 17.18
CA ALA A 123 11.83 -4.73 16.57
C ALA A 123 11.02 -3.72 17.39
N LEU A 124 10.42 -2.74 16.71
CA LEU A 124 9.71 -1.62 17.32
C LEU A 124 8.21 -1.59 16.98
N GLU A 125 7.66 -2.75 16.63
CA GLU A 125 6.26 -2.91 16.19
C GLU A 125 5.30 -2.25 17.19
N GLY A 126 4.67 -1.16 16.78
CA GLY A 126 3.68 -0.44 17.58
C GLY A 126 4.17 0.14 18.91
N ALA A 127 5.47 0.41 19.09
CA ALA A 127 6.01 0.84 20.39
C ALA A 127 5.35 2.12 20.95
N PHE A 128 4.95 3.05 20.06
CA PHE A 128 4.17 4.24 20.40
C PHE A 128 2.76 4.23 19.78
N SER A 129 2.24 3.05 19.41
CA SER A 129 0.88 2.95 18.90
C SER A 129 -0.13 3.24 20.01
N GLY A 130 -1.22 3.94 19.67
CA GLY A 130 -2.35 4.19 20.57
C GLY A 130 -2.17 5.37 21.53
N PHE A 131 -1.09 6.15 21.39
CA PHE A 131 -0.88 7.39 22.16
C PHE A 131 -1.75 8.54 21.62
N THR A 132 -3.07 8.39 21.72
CA THR A 132 -4.05 9.26 21.06
C THR A 132 -4.05 10.70 21.58
N LYS A 133 -3.58 10.96 22.82
CA LYS A 133 -3.51 12.31 23.42
C LYS A 133 -2.15 12.98 23.30
N LEU A 134 -1.14 12.26 22.83
CA LEU A 134 0.23 12.76 22.81
C LEU A 134 0.41 13.73 21.64
N THR A 135 0.93 14.91 21.93
CA THR A 135 1.29 15.96 20.96
C THR A 135 2.77 15.87 20.62
N ASP A 136 3.26 16.71 19.70
CA ASP A 136 4.67 16.72 19.29
C ASP A 136 5.63 16.84 20.49
N ASP A 137 5.35 17.75 21.43
CA ASP A 137 6.16 17.99 22.64
C ASP A 137 6.02 16.88 23.70
N GLY A 138 5.13 15.93 23.47
CA GLY A 138 4.98 14.75 24.33
C GLY A 138 6.00 13.66 24.04
N PHE A 139 6.70 13.72 22.90
CA PHE A 139 7.78 12.79 22.58
C PHE A 139 9.12 13.28 23.14
N PRO A 140 10.08 12.36 23.42
CA PRO A 140 11.46 12.74 23.72
C PRO A 140 12.09 13.51 22.56
N GLU A 141 13.05 14.39 22.86
CA GLU A 141 13.75 15.18 21.84
C GLU A 141 14.41 14.31 20.75
N ARG A 142 14.76 13.07 21.08
CA ARG A 142 15.40 12.11 20.18
C ARG A 142 15.02 10.68 20.54
N ILE A 143 14.60 9.92 19.54
CA ILE A 143 14.33 8.49 19.61
C ILE A 143 15.34 7.80 18.67
N GLU A 144 16.32 7.10 19.22
CA GLU A 144 17.36 6.44 18.42
C GLU A 144 17.23 4.92 18.54
N THR A 145 17.20 4.23 17.40
CA THR A 145 17.03 2.77 17.36
C THR A 145 18.37 2.04 17.42
N ASN A 146 18.32 0.73 17.69
CA ASN A 146 19.48 -0.12 17.49
C ASN A 146 19.82 -0.23 15.99
N ILE A 147 21.10 -0.43 15.63
CA ILE A 147 21.51 -0.70 14.24
C ILE A 147 20.95 -2.02 13.68
N LEU A 148 20.59 -2.95 14.56
CA LEU A 148 19.98 -4.24 14.26
C LEU A 148 18.45 -4.17 14.16
N THR A 149 17.82 -3.00 14.30
CA THR A 149 16.38 -2.86 14.18
C THR A 149 15.93 -3.21 12.75
N TYR A 150 15.08 -4.22 12.58
CA TYR A 150 14.63 -4.68 11.25
C TYR A 150 13.19 -4.28 10.92
N THR A 151 12.39 -3.88 11.91
CA THR A 151 11.00 -3.42 11.73
C THR A 151 10.62 -2.29 12.68
N ALA A 152 9.83 -1.35 12.16
CA ALA A 152 9.20 -0.26 12.91
C ALA A 152 7.76 -0.03 12.39
N ASP A 153 7.09 -1.11 12.00
CA ASP A 153 5.70 -1.07 11.57
C ASP A 153 4.80 -0.62 12.73
N HIS A 154 3.70 0.05 12.41
CA HIS A 154 2.75 0.60 13.38
C HIS A 154 3.33 1.58 14.42
N LEU A 155 4.60 2.00 14.32
CA LEU A 155 5.33 2.64 15.43
C LEU A 155 4.57 3.79 16.08
N PHE A 156 3.95 4.66 15.31
CA PHE A 156 3.15 5.80 15.77
C PHE A 156 1.66 5.65 15.41
N ALA A 157 1.19 4.45 15.04
CA ALA A 157 -0.18 4.23 14.62
C ALA A 157 -1.19 4.67 15.70
N GLY A 158 -2.12 5.55 15.35
CA GLY A 158 -3.13 6.09 16.25
C GLY A 158 -2.64 7.24 17.14
N CYS A 159 -1.46 7.82 16.89
CA CYS A 159 -1.05 9.09 17.50
C CYS A 159 -1.85 10.23 16.88
N GLU A 160 -3.11 10.39 17.26
CA GLU A 160 -4.05 11.28 16.55
C GLU A 160 -3.68 12.78 16.63
N ASN A 161 -2.81 13.17 17.56
CA ASN A 161 -2.50 14.56 17.88
C ASN A 161 -1.10 15.05 17.48
N ILE A 162 -0.26 14.22 16.85
CA ILE A 162 1.01 14.70 16.27
C ILE A 162 0.75 15.50 14.99
N THR A 163 1.52 16.55 14.78
CA THR A 163 1.48 17.38 13.56
C THR A 163 2.68 17.15 12.64
N ARG A 164 3.76 16.59 13.18
CA ARG A 164 4.98 16.20 12.48
C ARG A 164 5.49 14.85 12.94
N CYS A 165 6.36 14.22 12.14
CA CYS A 165 7.08 13.03 12.56
C CYS A 165 7.93 13.32 13.82
N PRO A 166 7.81 12.53 14.91
CA PRO A 166 8.76 12.61 16.02
C PRO A 166 10.20 12.41 15.54
N ASN A 167 11.17 13.05 16.21
CA ASN A 167 12.59 12.96 15.84
C ASN A 167 13.13 11.55 16.09
N ILE A 168 12.99 10.69 15.09
CA ILE A 168 13.43 9.30 15.13
C ILE A 168 14.58 9.06 14.16
N ILE A 169 15.64 8.43 14.68
CA ILE A 169 16.82 8.03 13.91
C ILE A 169 16.78 6.52 13.75
N LEU A 170 16.48 6.09 12.53
CA LEU A 170 16.55 4.69 12.11
C LEU A 170 17.93 4.42 11.53
N HIS A 171 18.69 3.50 12.13
CA HIS A 171 20.05 3.18 11.65
C HIS A 171 20.07 2.16 10.52
N ASN A 172 19.11 1.24 10.51
CA ASN A 172 19.02 0.22 9.47
C ASN A 172 18.27 0.75 8.24
N LYS A 173 18.71 0.34 7.05
CA LYS A 173 18.07 0.69 5.77
C LYS A 173 17.03 -0.36 5.41
N GLY A 174 15.96 0.04 4.73
CA GLY A 174 14.99 -0.92 4.21
C GLY A 174 14.06 -1.53 5.27
N ILE A 175 14.00 -0.93 6.47
CA ILE A 175 13.08 -1.30 7.55
C ILE A 175 11.64 -1.31 7.03
N ASN A 176 10.83 -2.28 7.46
CA ASN A 176 9.39 -2.26 7.21
C ASN A 176 8.74 -1.12 8.02
N LEU A 177 8.12 -0.17 7.33
CA LEU A 177 7.46 0.99 7.94
C LEU A 177 5.94 1.00 7.67
N SER A 178 5.40 -0.18 7.37
CA SER A 178 3.96 -0.32 7.15
C SER A 178 3.19 0.18 8.37
N TYR A 179 2.07 0.87 8.14
CA TYR A 179 1.19 1.41 9.18
C TYR A 179 1.83 2.43 10.15
N MET A 180 3.08 2.87 9.93
CA MET A 180 3.84 3.67 10.90
C MET A 180 3.08 4.89 11.43
N PHE A 181 2.34 5.60 10.58
CA PHE A 181 1.53 6.77 10.93
C PHE A 181 0.03 6.55 10.71
N LYS A 182 -0.43 5.30 10.61
CA LYS A 182 -1.86 4.99 10.40
C LYS A 182 -2.70 5.71 11.45
N GLY A 183 -3.68 6.50 11.03
CA GLY A 183 -4.61 7.21 11.91
C GLY A 183 -4.02 8.42 12.65
N CYS A 184 -2.84 8.92 12.25
CA CYS A 184 -2.31 10.19 12.75
C CYS A 184 -3.07 11.37 12.13
N LYS A 185 -4.31 11.59 12.58
CA LYS A 185 -5.29 12.49 11.95
C LYS A 185 -4.79 13.93 11.79
N LYS A 186 -3.92 14.42 12.68
CA LYS A 186 -3.35 15.77 12.66
C LYS A 186 -1.98 15.89 11.97
N LEU A 187 -1.41 14.80 11.45
CA LEU A 187 -0.10 14.84 10.79
C LEU A 187 -0.18 15.69 9.52
N VAL A 188 0.61 16.77 9.47
CA VAL A 188 0.71 17.70 8.32
C VAL A 188 2.04 17.50 7.60
N GLU A 189 3.13 17.33 8.35
CA GLU A 189 4.47 17.19 7.79
C GLU A 189 4.87 15.70 7.72
N PRO A 190 5.11 15.14 6.52
CA PRO A 190 5.62 13.78 6.41
C PRO A 190 7.07 13.69 6.91
N PRO A 191 7.59 12.48 7.17
CA PRO A 191 8.96 12.31 7.64
C PRO A 191 9.99 12.81 6.62
N THR A 192 11.01 13.53 7.10
CA THR A 192 12.11 14.08 6.27
C THR A 192 13.40 13.26 6.37
N ASP A 193 13.49 12.31 7.30
CA ASP A 193 14.70 11.52 7.53
C ASP A 193 14.95 10.54 6.38
N LYS A 194 16.15 10.58 5.80
CA LYS A 194 16.52 9.76 4.64
C LYS A 194 16.46 8.26 4.92
N ASN A 195 16.70 7.80 6.15
CA ASN A 195 16.64 6.39 6.48
C ASN A 195 15.20 5.87 6.51
N ILE A 196 14.24 6.68 6.99
CA ILE A 196 12.79 6.39 6.87
C ILE A 196 12.42 6.21 5.39
N LEU A 197 12.97 7.05 4.51
CA LEU A 197 12.69 7.03 3.08
C LEU A 197 13.38 5.89 2.30
N THR A 198 14.26 5.10 2.94
CA THR A 198 14.89 3.92 2.30
C THR A 198 14.07 2.63 2.41
N THR A 199 12.86 2.69 2.97
CA THR A 199 11.98 1.53 3.16
C THR A 199 11.63 0.83 1.85
N HIS A 200 11.42 -0.48 1.95
CA HIS A 200 10.91 -1.29 0.84
C HIS A 200 9.37 -1.35 0.79
N SER A 201 8.69 -1.17 1.93
CA SER A 201 7.23 -1.26 2.06
C SER A 201 6.68 -0.14 2.94
N ALA A 202 5.77 0.66 2.37
CA ALA A 202 5.05 1.74 3.04
C ALA A 202 3.54 1.45 3.09
N ASN A 203 3.14 0.18 3.20
CA ASN A 203 1.74 -0.22 3.23
C ASN A 203 1.00 0.50 4.35
N TYR A 204 -0.08 1.21 4.02
CA TYR A 204 -0.95 1.95 4.95
C TYR A 204 -0.20 2.95 5.84
N MET A 205 1.02 3.35 5.48
CA MET A 205 1.89 4.17 6.31
C MET A 205 1.19 5.45 6.78
N PHE A 206 0.44 6.12 5.89
CA PHE A 206 -0.29 7.35 6.20
C PHE A 206 -1.81 7.17 6.15
N SER A 207 -2.32 5.94 6.15
CA SER A 207 -3.76 5.70 6.06
C SER A 207 -4.50 6.43 7.18
N GLY A 208 -5.47 7.28 6.85
CA GLY A 208 -6.23 8.10 7.80
C GLY A 208 -5.49 9.33 8.35
N CYS A 209 -4.38 9.76 7.73
CA CYS A 209 -3.75 11.06 8.03
C CYS A 209 -4.57 12.18 7.38
N GLU A 210 -5.70 12.52 8.01
CA GLU A 210 -6.69 13.44 7.42
C GLU A 210 -6.18 14.87 7.22
N SER A 211 -5.13 15.31 7.95
CA SER A 211 -4.55 16.66 7.83
C SER A 211 -3.36 16.77 6.87
N LEU A 212 -2.89 15.65 6.30
CA LEU A 212 -1.78 15.65 5.36
C LEU A 212 -2.24 16.31 4.05
N THR A 213 -1.62 17.44 3.67
CA THR A 213 -1.99 18.17 2.45
C THR A 213 -1.11 17.80 1.27
N ASP A 214 0.17 17.53 1.49
CA ASP A 214 1.12 17.23 0.41
C ASP A 214 2.13 16.18 0.86
N PHE A 215 2.56 15.34 -0.09
CA PHE A 215 3.62 14.38 0.14
C PHE A 215 4.66 14.44 -0.98
N SER A 216 5.92 14.70 -0.65
CA SER A 216 7.02 14.68 -1.61
C SER A 216 8.25 14.02 -1.01
N ALA A 217 8.70 12.89 -1.57
CA ALA A 217 9.86 12.16 -1.07
C ALA A 217 10.61 11.37 -2.16
N GLU A 218 11.92 11.19 -1.97
CA GLU A 218 12.72 10.21 -2.73
C GLU A 218 12.69 8.87 -1.98
N MET A 219 12.06 7.86 -2.56
CA MET A 219 11.92 6.52 -1.98
C MET A 219 12.42 5.47 -2.97
N PRO A 220 13.76 5.34 -3.14
CA PRO A 220 14.36 4.64 -4.27
C PRO A 220 14.16 3.11 -4.26
N ASN A 221 13.90 2.53 -3.07
CA ASN A 221 13.78 1.08 -2.87
C ASN A 221 12.33 0.62 -2.65
N LEU A 222 11.36 1.55 -2.75
CA LEU A 222 9.95 1.27 -2.49
C LEU A 222 9.38 0.34 -3.56
N TYR A 223 8.78 -0.77 -3.14
CA TYR A 223 8.08 -1.71 -4.05
C TYR A 223 6.60 -1.92 -3.69
N SER A 224 6.19 -1.61 -2.45
CA SER A 224 4.83 -1.82 -1.93
C SER A 224 4.25 -0.59 -1.25
N THR A 225 3.03 -0.21 -1.64
CA THR A 225 2.30 1.01 -1.22
C THR A 225 0.81 0.75 -0.99
N LEU A 226 0.45 -0.49 -0.63
CA LEU A 226 -0.94 -0.89 -0.38
C LEU A 226 -1.59 0.08 0.61
N GLY A 227 -2.62 0.81 0.19
CA GLY A 227 -3.34 1.77 1.04
C GLY A 227 -2.49 2.89 1.64
N MET A 228 -1.29 3.19 1.10
CA MET A 228 -0.33 4.13 1.71
C MET A 228 -0.95 5.46 2.13
N PHE A 229 -1.84 6.02 1.32
CA PHE A 229 -2.56 7.28 1.57
C PHE A 229 -4.08 7.07 1.68
N GLU A 230 -4.56 5.87 2.00
CA GLU A 230 -6.00 5.62 2.09
C GLU A 230 -6.65 6.57 3.10
N SER A 231 -7.71 7.27 2.68
CA SER A 231 -8.46 8.25 3.48
C SER A 231 -7.65 9.48 3.93
N CYS A 232 -6.57 9.84 3.25
CA CYS A 232 -5.93 11.16 3.39
C CYS A 232 -6.79 12.23 2.70
N LYS A 233 -7.92 12.61 3.32
CA LYS A 233 -8.98 13.42 2.70
C LYS A 233 -8.53 14.82 2.25
N ASN A 234 -7.52 15.40 2.90
CA ASN A 234 -6.98 16.71 2.54
C ASN A 234 -5.75 16.68 1.62
N LEU A 235 -5.28 15.50 1.22
CA LEU A 235 -4.10 15.36 0.37
C LEU A 235 -4.40 15.91 -1.03
N THR A 236 -3.70 16.97 -1.42
CA THR A 236 -3.83 17.66 -2.72
C THR A 236 -2.79 17.21 -3.73
N SER A 237 -1.56 16.91 -3.30
CA SER A 237 -0.50 16.48 -4.20
C SER A 237 0.42 15.40 -3.64
N VAL A 238 0.85 14.50 -4.53
CA VAL A 238 1.80 13.42 -4.23
C VAL A 238 2.91 13.38 -5.27
N ASN A 239 4.16 13.38 -4.78
CA ASN A 239 5.36 13.20 -5.58
C ASN A 239 6.26 12.14 -4.93
N ILE A 240 6.45 10.99 -5.58
CA ILE A 240 7.36 9.94 -5.07
C ILE A 240 8.41 9.67 -6.12
N SER A 241 9.64 10.13 -5.88
CA SER A 241 10.77 9.78 -6.75
C SER A 241 11.26 8.37 -6.41
N GLN A 242 10.97 7.42 -7.30
CA GLN A 242 11.33 6.01 -7.17
C GLN A 242 12.32 5.61 -8.28
N ARG A 243 13.12 4.55 -8.05
CA ARG A 243 14.07 4.04 -9.07
C ARG A 243 13.54 2.85 -9.87
N ARG A 244 12.46 2.24 -9.39
CA ARG A 244 11.82 1.03 -9.95
C ARG A 244 10.31 1.18 -9.81
N PRO A 245 9.51 0.57 -10.71
CA PRO A 245 8.05 0.66 -10.64
C PRO A 245 7.50 -0.03 -9.39
N LEU A 246 6.42 0.52 -8.82
CA LEU A 246 5.70 -0.11 -7.71
C LEU A 246 4.98 -1.39 -8.16
N THR A 247 5.11 -2.47 -7.37
CA THR A 247 4.49 -3.76 -7.64
C THR A 247 3.11 -3.90 -6.98
N TYR A 248 2.97 -3.38 -5.76
CA TYR A 248 1.75 -3.54 -4.96
C TYR A 248 1.15 -2.18 -4.62
N VAL A 249 0.03 -1.83 -5.26
CA VAL A 249 -0.56 -0.48 -5.20
C VAL A 249 -2.05 -0.45 -4.83
N LEU A 250 -2.63 -1.59 -4.47
CA LEU A 250 -4.04 -1.70 -4.07
C LEU A 250 -4.44 -0.57 -3.12
N SER A 251 -5.55 0.12 -3.41
CA SER A 251 -6.10 1.20 -2.57
C SER A 251 -5.15 2.37 -2.24
N MET A 252 -4.00 2.53 -2.95
CA MET A 252 -2.95 3.50 -2.58
C MET A 252 -3.48 4.91 -2.27
N PHE A 253 -4.45 5.41 -3.05
CA PHE A 253 -5.07 6.73 -2.88
C PHE A 253 -6.57 6.67 -2.56
N LYS A 254 -7.10 5.52 -2.18
CA LYS A 254 -8.54 5.34 -1.92
C LYS A 254 -9.05 6.38 -0.92
N GLY A 255 -10.07 7.15 -1.29
CA GLY A 255 -10.69 8.18 -0.46
C GLY A 255 -9.89 9.48 -0.33
N CYS A 256 -8.85 9.71 -1.15
CA CYS A 256 -8.17 11.00 -1.23
C CYS A 256 -9.03 12.02 -2.01
N THR A 257 -10.07 12.54 -1.37
CA THR A 257 -11.11 13.36 -2.03
C THR A 257 -10.60 14.68 -2.62
N LYS A 258 -9.47 15.22 -2.15
CA LYS A 258 -8.87 16.47 -2.64
C LYS A 258 -7.64 16.27 -3.54
N LEU A 259 -7.28 15.03 -3.86
CA LEU A 259 -6.07 14.75 -4.65
C LEU A 259 -6.27 15.25 -6.09
N THR A 260 -5.38 16.13 -6.53
CA THR A 260 -5.44 16.73 -7.88
C THR A 260 -4.19 16.43 -8.71
N ARG A 261 -3.03 16.22 -8.06
CA ARG A 261 -1.75 16.07 -8.75
C ARG A 261 -0.95 14.88 -8.24
N ILE A 262 -0.49 14.04 -9.17
CA ILE A 262 0.40 12.90 -8.92
C ILE A 262 1.60 13.02 -9.86
N THR A 263 2.81 12.95 -9.32
CA THR A 263 4.05 12.97 -10.11
C THR A 263 5.06 11.96 -9.58
N GLY A 264 5.98 11.50 -10.43
CA GLY A 264 7.04 10.54 -10.04
C GLY A 264 6.55 9.11 -9.75
N VAL A 265 5.24 8.89 -9.61
CA VAL A 265 4.66 7.57 -9.35
C VAL A 265 4.41 6.80 -10.66
N TYR A 266 5.01 5.62 -10.78
CA TYR A 266 4.77 4.68 -11.86
C TYR A 266 4.77 3.24 -11.35
N THR A 267 4.01 2.36 -12.00
CA THR A 267 3.68 1.03 -11.46
C THR A 267 3.93 -0.08 -12.47
N ASN A 268 4.21 -1.29 -11.98
CA ASN A 268 4.13 -2.53 -12.74
C ASN A 268 3.45 -3.56 -11.85
N THR A 269 2.12 -3.54 -11.85
CA THR A 269 1.29 -4.28 -10.90
C THR A 269 0.39 -5.29 -11.61
N ALA A 270 0.01 -6.37 -10.92
CA ALA A 270 -1.09 -7.22 -11.37
C ALA A 270 -2.45 -6.63 -10.98
N SER A 271 -2.56 -5.87 -9.89
CA SER A 271 -3.84 -5.41 -9.33
C SER A 271 -3.89 -3.90 -9.20
N THR A 272 -4.90 -3.29 -9.81
CA THR A 272 -5.19 -1.86 -9.68
C THR A 272 -6.42 -1.58 -8.83
N SER A 273 -6.95 -2.60 -8.14
CA SER A 273 -8.23 -2.47 -7.45
C SER A 273 -8.20 -1.33 -6.44
N TYR A 274 -9.23 -0.49 -6.51
CA TYR A 274 -9.47 0.67 -5.66
C TYR A 274 -8.36 1.74 -5.61
N VAL A 275 -7.32 1.70 -6.46
CA VAL A 275 -6.16 2.63 -6.38
C VAL A 275 -6.61 4.09 -6.25
N PHE A 276 -7.59 4.52 -7.04
CA PHE A 276 -8.14 5.88 -7.05
C PHE A 276 -9.60 5.96 -6.57
N SER A 277 -10.13 4.90 -5.95
CA SER A 277 -11.55 4.87 -5.56
C SER A 277 -11.87 6.03 -4.60
N GLY A 278 -12.77 6.92 -4.99
CA GLY A 278 -13.19 8.10 -4.22
C GLY A 278 -12.30 9.33 -4.39
N CYS A 279 -11.35 9.34 -5.33
CA CYS A 279 -10.57 10.52 -5.68
C CYS A 279 -11.39 11.52 -6.52
N SER A 280 -12.40 12.12 -5.90
CA SER A 280 -13.42 12.94 -6.59
C SER A 280 -12.89 14.23 -7.23
N SER A 281 -11.73 14.73 -6.79
CA SER A 281 -11.07 15.93 -7.35
C SER A 281 -9.96 15.61 -8.37
N LEU A 282 -9.66 14.33 -8.62
CA LEU A 282 -8.57 13.94 -9.51
C LEU A 282 -8.98 14.14 -10.96
N VAL A 283 -8.33 15.08 -11.65
CA VAL A 283 -8.66 15.45 -13.05
C VAL A 283 -7.90 14.60 -14.05
N GLU A 284 -6.62 14.34 -13.77
CA GLU A 284 -5.70 13.65 -14.65
C GLU A 284 -4.82 12.66 -13.88
N ILE A 285 -4.39 11.62 -14.59
CA ILE A 285 -3.43 10.63 -14.11
C ILE A 285 -2.25 10.64 -15.10
N PRO A 286 -0.99 10.65 -14.63
CA PRO A 286 0.17 10.62 -15.52
C PRO A 286 0.11 9.46 -16.51
N ASP A 287 0.50 9.71 -17.77
CA ASP A 287 0.47 8.70 -18.83
C ASP A 287 1.31 7.45 -18.51
N ASN A 288 2.36 7.61 -17.71
CA ASN A 288 3.27 6.55 -17.28
C ASN A 288 2.89 5.94 -15.92
N PHE A 289 1.73 6.29 -15.34
CA PHE A 289 1.33 5.75 -14.03
C PHE A 289 1.15 4.23 -14.08
N PHE A 290 0.43 3.73 -15.08
CA PHE A 290 0.30 2.30 -15.34
C PHE A 290 1.40 1.89 -16.32
N GLY A 291 2.28 1.00 -15.87
CA GLY A 291 3.24 0.33 -16.75
C GLY A 291 2.54 -0.71 -17.62
N THR A 292 3.30 -1.68 -18.14
CA THR A 292 2.79 -2.68 -19.08
C THR A 292 1.78 -3.66 -18.48
N LEU A 293 1.58 -3.66 -17.14
CA LEU A 293 0.80 -4.69 -16.41
C LEU A 293 1.21 -6.11 -16.84
N GLU A 294 2.47 -6.28 -17.23
CA GLU A 294 3.07 -7.51 -17.70
C GLU A 294 3.99 -8.04 -16.60
N GLY A 295 3.60 -9.14 -15.97
CA GLY A 295 4.54 -9.98 -15.25
C GLY A 295 4.61 -9.77 -13.74
N LEU A 296 3.69 -10.43 -13.03
CA LEU A 296 4.02 -11.04 -11.73
C LEU A 296 4.06 -12.59 -11.80
N GLY A 297 4.14 -13.15 -13.02
CA GLY A 297 4.10 -14.58 -13.29
C GLY A 297 2.69 -15.12 -13.60
N ASP A 298 2.62 -16.42 -13.86
CA ASP A 298 1.40 -17.16 -14.25
C ASP A 298 0.36 -17.33 -13.14
N ASP A 299 0.55 -16.71 -11.97
CA ASP A 299 -0.47 -16.73 -10.89
C ASP A 299 -1.63 -15.80 -11.26
N SER A 300 -2.51 -16.37 -12.10
CA SER A 300 -3.71 -15.79 -12.69
C SER A 300 -4.76 -15.26 -11.70
N THR A 301 -4.56 -15.44 -10.39
CA THR A 301 -5.52 -15.05 -9.35
C THR A 301 -5.39 -13.60 -8.87
N LEU A 302 -4.34 -12.87 -9.27
CA LEU A 302 -4.03 -11.53 -8.74
C LEU A 302 -4.48 -10.35 -9.62
N TYR A 303 -4.98 -10.61 -10.83
CA TYR A 303 -5.25 -9.56 -11.82
C TYR A 303 -6.61 -8.85 -11.63
N GLU A 304 -6.82 -8.21 -10.49
CA GLU A 304 -8.06 -7.50 -10.17
C GLU A 304 -7.98 -5.99 -10.44
N SER A 305 -8.93 -5.45 -11.18
CA SER A 305 -9.09 -4.00 -11.43
C SER A 305 -10.48 -3.51 -11.03
N ARG A 306 -11.00 -4.05 -9.92
CA ARG A 306 -12.30 -3.67 -9.36
C ARG A 306 -12.24 -2.24 -8.85
N SER A 307 -13.22 -1.44 -9.26
CA SER A 307 -13.45 -0.10 -8.71
C SER A 307 -12.22 0.81 -8.72
N THR A 308 -11.27 0.60 -9.65
CA THR A 308 -10.01 1.36 -9.73
C THR A 308 -10.24 2.87 -9.74
N PHE A 309 -11.25 3.33 -10.48
CA PHE A 309 -11.61 4.75 -10.61
C PHE A 309 -13.01 5.06 -10.03
N LYS A 310 -13.58 4.18 -9.21
CA LYS A 310 -14.93 4.36 -8.66
C LYS A 310 -15.04 5.71 -7.97
N GLY A 311 -15.98 6.57 -8.37
CA GLY A 311 -16.21 7.88 -7.77
C GLY A 311 -15.18 8.95 -8.13
N CYS A 312 -14.33 8.72 -9.14
CA CYS A 312 -13.47 9.76 -9.72
C CYS A 312 -14.30 10.73 -10.59
N SER A 313 -15.16 11.52 -9.96
CA SER A 313 -16.15 12.38 -10.64
C SER A 313 -15.55 13.50 -11.49
N ALA A 314 -14.31 13.93 -11.22
CA ALA A 314 -13.60 14.95 -11.99
C ALA A 314 -12.65 14.38 -13.07
N LEU A 315 -12.41 13.06 -13.09
CA LEU A 315 -11.45 12.44 -14.00
C LEU A 315 -11.96 12.54 -15.44
N THR A 316 -11.18 13.15 -16.31
CA THR A 316 -11.57 13.38 -17.72
C THR A 316 -10.99 12.33 -18.67
N ARG A 317 -9.85 11.73 -18.31
CA ARG A 317 -9.17 10.73 -19.14
C ARG A 317 -8.53 9.63 -18.31
N VAL A 318 -8.67 8.39 -18.77
CA VAL A 318 -7.90 7.24 -18.29
C VAL A 318 -6.69 7.06 -19.21
N PRO A 319 -5.44 7.09 -18.69
CA PRO A 319 -4.22 6.88 -19.48
C PRO A 319 -4.11 5.42 -19.97
N TYR A 320 -3.04 5.13 -20.73
CA TYR A 320 -2.84 3.78 -21.26
C TYR A 320 -2.85 2.72 -20.15
N MET A 321 -3.68 1.69 -20.30
CA MET A 321 -3.73 0.56 -19.38
C MET A 321 -4.03 -0.74 -20.15
N ASN A 322 -3.18 -1.75 -19.99
CA ASN A 322 -3.40 -3.08 -20.58
C ASN A 322 -4.18 -4.00 -19.62
N LEU A 323 -5.47 -4.17 -19.88
CA LEU A 323 -6.38 -5.00 -19.08
C LEU A 323 -6.55 -6.43 -19.64
N SER A 324 -5.65 -6.89 -20.53
CA SER A 324 -5.72 -8.22 -21.17
C SER A 324 -5.73 -9.41 -20.22
N GLN A 325 -5.17 -9.23 -19.02
CA GLN A 325 -5.11 -10.23 -17.95
C GLN A 325 -6.16 -10.00 -16.86
N ALA A 326 -6.92 -8.90 -16.91
CA ALA A 326 -7.85 -8.53 -15.85
C ALA A 326 -8.96 -9.59 -15.69
N ARG A 327 -9.14 -10.07 -14.45
CA ARG A 327 -10.15 -11.06 -14.08
C ARG A 327 -11.38 -10.43 -13.42
N CYS A 328 -11.32 -9.17 -13.03
CA CYS A 328 -12.43 -8.43 -12.45
C CYS A 328 -12.36 -6.96 -12.85
N LEU A 329 -13.45 -6.44 -13.42
CA LEU A 329 -13.65 -5.03 -13.81
C LEU A 329 -14.84 -4.39 -13.09
N ASP A 330 -15.33 -5.03 -12.02
CA ASP A 330 -16.55 -4.61 -11.34
C ASP A 330 -16.45 -3.16 -10.85
N GLY A 331 -17.40 -2.32 -11.28
CA GLY A 331 -17.46 -0.90 -10.94
C GLY A 331 -16.22 -0.08 -11.31
N ILE A 332 -15.35 -0.53 -12.22
CA ILE A 332 -14.07 0.15 -12.54
C ILE A 332 -14.21 1.65 -12.83
N PHE A 333 -15.29 2.05 -13.54
CA PHE A 333 -15.61 3.45 -13.87
C PHE A 333 -16.89 3.98 -13.20
N ARG A 334 -17.41 3.30 -12.16
CA ARG A 334 -18.68 3.69 -11.53
C ARG A 334 -18.57 5.10 -10.94
N GLY A 335 -19.39 6.04 -11.40
CA GLY A 335 -19.39 7.42 -10.91
C GLY A 335 -18.31 8.33 -11.52
N CYS A 336 -17.67 7.91 -12.62
CA CYS A 336 -16.75 8.75 -13.40
C CYS A 336 -17.50 9.75 -14.31
N THR A 337 -18.26 10.67 -13.72
CA THR A 337 -19.23 11.53 -14.42
C THR A 337 -18.63 12.61 -15.33
N SER A 338 -17.30 12.75 -15.38
CA SER A 338 -16.61 13.70 -16.27
C SER A 338 -15.75 13.02 -17.33
N LEU A 339 -15.75 11.68 -17.38
CA LEU A 339 -14.82 10.90 -18.21
C LEU A 339 -15.20 10.98 -19.69
N THR A 340 -14.29 11.49 -20.52
CA THR A 340 -14.47 11.67 -21.97
C THR A 340 -13.54 10.81 -22.81
N ASP A 341 -12.46 10.26 -22.24
CA ASP A 341 -11.52 9.40 -22.96
C ASP A 341 -11.06 8.21 -22.10
N ILE A 342 -11.08 7.01 -22.68
CA ILE A 342 -10.59 5.79 -22.04
C ILE A 342 -9.56 5.13 -22.94
N ASN A 343 -8.28 5.21 -22.55
CA ASN A 343 -7.18 4.51 -23.23
C ASN A 343 -6.86 3.15 -22.58
N ALA A 344 -7.88 2.33 -22.35
CA ALA A 344 -7.68 0.96 -21.85
C ALA A 344 -7.85 -0.05 -22.99
N VAL A 345 -7.05 -1.12 -22.99
CA VAL A 345 -7.07 -2.16 -24.03
C VAL A 345 -7.23 -3.56 -23.44
N GLY A 346 -7.69 -4.51 -24.25
CA GLY A 346 -7.64 -5.93 -23.90
C GLY A 346 -8.70 -6.41 -22.90
N MET A 347 -9.67 -5.56 -22.55
CA MET A 347 -10.79 -5.96 -21.67
C MET A 347 -11.53 -7.17 -22.25
N LYS A 348 -11.83 -8.15 -21.39
CA LYS A 348 -12.54 -9.42 -21.72
C LYS A 348 -13.74 -9.71 -20.81
N MET A 349 -13.99 -8.86 -19.82
CA MET A 349 -15.01 -9.06 -18.77
C MET A 349 -16.06 -7.96 -18.84
N SER A 350 -17.30 -8.25 -18.41
CA SER A 350 -18.35 -7.23 -18.36
C SER A 350 -17.98 -6.03 -17.50
N PHE A 351 -18.31 -4.83 -17.98
CA PHE A 351 -18.09 -3.58 -17.27
C PHE A 351 -19.10 -2.51 -17.70
N SER A 352 -19.07 -1.35 -17.04
CA SER A 352 -19.96 -0.24 -17.32
C SER A 352 -19.17 1.06 -17.43
N VAL A 353 -19.53 1.86 -18.43
CA VAL A 353 -19.16 3.26 -18.61
C VAL A 353 -20.41 4.15 -18.57
N ALA A 354 -21.46 3.67 -17.89
CA ALA A 354 -22.71 4.40 -17.77
C ALA A 354 -22.50 5.74 -17.05
N ASP A 355 -23.28 6.74 -17.45
CA ASP A 355 -23.25 8.11 -16.92
C ASP A 355 -21.88 8.81 -17.04
N THR A 356 -21.00 8.32 -17.92
CA THR A 356 -19.77 9.04 -18.31
C THR A 356 -20.07 10.06 -19.42
N LYS A 357 -19.08 10.90 -19.76
CA LYS A 357 -19.18 11.89 -20.85
C LYS A 357 -18.60 11.39 -22.17
N LEU A 358 -18.55 10.09 -22.39
CA LEU A 358 -18.10 9.53 -23.66
C LEU A 358 -19.08 9.91 -24.77
N ASP A 359 -18.58 10.63 -25.78
CA ASP A 359 -19.29 10.87 -27.02
C ASP A 359 -19.22 9.65 -27.97
N ALA A 360 -19.78 9.79 -29.17
CA ALA A 360 -19.82 8.69 -30.14
C ALA A 360 -18.42 8.20 -30.51
N GLU A 361 -17.46 9.10 -30.71
CA GLU A 361 -16.10 8.72 -31.11
C GLU A 361 -15.33 8.12 -29.93
N GLY A 362 -15.51 8.63 -28.72
CA GLY A 362 -14.97 8.04 -27.49
C GLY A 362 -15.45 6.61 -27.27
N LEU A 363 -16.75 6.34 -27.49
CA LEU A 363 -17.30 4.97 -27.45
C LEU A 363 -16.73 4.10 -28.57
N ASN A 364 -16.69 4.59 -29.81
CA ASN A 364 -16.15 3.83 -30.95
C ASN A 364 -14.68 3.46 -30.72
N LYS A 365 -13.87 4.40 -30.21
CA LYS A 365 -12.47 4.15 -29.82
C LYS A 365 -12.39 3.07 -28.74
N LEU A 366 -13.21 3.15 -27.69
CA LEU A 366 -13.28 2.14 -26.65
C LEU A 366 -13.65 0.76 -27.23
N PHE A 367 -14.63 0.69 -28.12
CA PHE A 367 -15.05 -0.57 -28.76
C PHE A 367 -13.93 -1.20 -29.59
N ARG A 368 -13.15 -0.40 -30.34
CA ARG A 368 -11.98 -0.90 -31.10
C ARG A 368 -10.94 -1.54 -30.19
N ASN A 369 -10.79 -1.02 -28.97
CA ASN A 369 -9.84 -1.49 -27.95
C ASN A 369 -10.30 -2.73 -27.17
N LEU A 370 -11.57 -3.14 -27.30
CA LEU A 370 -12.07 -4.38 -26.70
C LEU A 370 -11.41 -5.60 -27.33
N ALA A 371 -11.17 -6.63 -26.51
CA ALA A 371 -10.78 -7.94 -27.02
C ALA A 371 -11.97 -8.64 -27.68
N THR A 372 -11.69 -9.58 -28.58
CA THR A 372 -12.71 -10.53 -29.05
C THR A 372 -13.01 -11.54 -27.94
N VAL A 373 -14.28 -11.81 -27.71
CA VAL A 373 -14.79 -12.64 -26.62
C VAL A 373 -15.81 -13.65 -27.14
N THR A 374 -15.86 -14.82 -26.50
CA THR A 374 -16.84 -15.89 -26.81
C THR A 374 -17.87 -16.06 -25.70
N ASP A 375 -17.59 -15.51 -24.52
CA ASP A 375 -18.46 -15.58 -23.35
C ASP A 375 -19.55 -14.51 -23.40
N ASN A 376 -20.63 -14.70 -22.65
CA ASN A 376 -21.69 -13.71 -22.51
C ASN A 376 -21.23 -12.53 -21.64
N VAL A 377 -20.51 -11.59 -22.26
CA VAL A 377 -20.05 -10.36 -21.62
C VAL A 377 -20.70 -9.13 -22.22
N SER A 378 -20.83 -8.08 -21.40
CA SER A 378 -21.51 -6.87 -21.79
C SER A 378 -20.77 -5.59 -21.40
N ILE A 379 -20.90 -4.59 -22.25
CA ILE A 379 -20.57 -3.20 -21.92
C ILE A 379 -21.86 -2.40 -21.74
N ASN A 380 -22.05 -1.78 -20.58
CA ASN A 380 -23.16 -0.86 -20.34
C ASN A 380 -22.74 0.58 -20.62
N ILE A 381 -23.37 1.20 -21.62
CA ILE A 381 -23.12 2.57 -22.10
C ILE A 381 -24.29 3.53 -21.80
N SER A 382 -25.26 3.11 -20.98
CA SER A 382 -26.45 3.94 -20.66
C SER A 382 -26.09 5.31 -20.09
N GLY A 383 -26.82 6.35 -20.50
CA GLY A 383 -26.64 7.71 -20.00
C GLY A 383 -25.41 8.43 -20.56
N THR A 384 -24.68 7.83 -21.52
CA THR A 384 -23.55 8.49 -22.19
C THR A 384 -24.04 9.35 -23.38
N PRO A 385 -23.43 10.51 -23.64
CA PRO A 385 -23.79 11.34 -24.80
C PRO A 385 -23.68 10.63 -26.15
N GLY A 386 -22.76 9.67 -26.27
CA GLY A 386 -22.54 8.91 -27.51
C GLY A 386 -23.49 7.74 -27.74
N GLU A 387 -24.35 7.39 -26.77
CA GLU A 387 -25.12 6.15 -26.73
C GLU A 387 -25.98 5.89 -27.98
N GLU A 388 -26.64 6.92 -28.50
CA GLU A 388 -27.53 6.81 -29.67
C GLU A 388 -26.73 6.73 -30.98
N SER A 389 -25.66 7.51 -31.09
CA SER A 389 -24.90 7.75 -32.34
C SER A 389 -23.67 6.88 -32.53
N CYS A 390 -23.21 6.14 -31.50
CA CYS A 390 -22.04 5.27 -31.63
C CYS A 390 -22.32 4.07 -32.55
N ASP A 391 -21.28 3.59 -33.21
CA ASP A 391 -21.35 2.37 -34.00
C ASP A 391 -21.19 1.14 -33.10
N LYS A 392 -22.32 0.55 -32.74
CA LYS A 392 -22.37 -0.63 -31.87
C LYS A 392 -21.81 -1.88 -32.56
N SER A 393 -21.73 -1.90 -33.90
CA SER A 393 -21.24 -3.08 -34.63
C SER A 393 -19.80 -3.41 -34.27
N ILE A 394 -18.98 -2.39 -34.00
CA ILE A 394 -17.57 -2.52 -33.59
C ILE A 394 -17.43 -3.44 -32.36
N ALA A 395 -18.34 -3.31 -31.39
CA ALA A 395 -18.34 -4.15 -30.18
C ALA A 395 -19.02 -5.50 -30.42
N THR A 396 -20.16 -5.52 -31.12
CA THR A 396 -20.92 -6.77 -31.33
C THR A 396 -20.19 -7.76 -32.24
N GLU A 397 -19.45 -7.30 -33.25
CA GLU A 397 -18.59 -8.14 -34.10
C GLU A 397 -17.45 -8.80 -33.31
N LYS A 398 -17.06 -8.21 -32.17
CA LYS A 398 -16.10 -8.78 -31.22
C LYS A 398 -16.75 -9.71 -30.19
N GLY A 399 -18.08 -9.94 -30.25
CA GLY A 399 -18.81 -10.81 -29.33
C GLY A 399 -19.41 -10.11 -28.10
N TRP A 400 -19.38 -8.78 -28.03
CA TRP A 400 -19.90 -8.04 -26.87
C TRP A 400 -21.38 -7.71 -26.99
N ARG A 401 -22.14 -7.87 -25.90
CA ARG A 401 -23.47 -7.28 -25.77
C ARG A 401 -23.36 -5.82 -25.34
N VAL A 402 -23.93 -4.89 -26.11
CA VAL A 402 -24.00 -3.48 -25.74
C VAL A 402 -25.33 -3.19 -25.06
N ILE A 403 -25.29 -2.75 -23.81
CA ILE A 403 -26.47 -2.37 -23.02
C ILE A 403 -26.64 -0.84 -23.09
N SER A 404 -27.82 -0.40 -23.51
CA SER A 404 -28.23 1.01 -23.58
C SER A 404 -29.60 1.18 -22.89
N THR A 405 -29.94 2.40 -22.45
CA THR A 405 -31.21 2.78 -21.80
C THR A 405 -32.45 2.32 -22.58
N GLY A 406 -32.35 2.18 -23.89
CA GLY A 406 -33.44 1.69 -24.76
C GLY A 406 -33.58 0.17 -24.87
N VAL A 407 -32.62 -0.64 -24.41
CA VAL A 407 -32.67 -2.11 -24.53
C VAL A 407 -33.36 -2.68 -23.29
N ARG A 408 -34.70 -2.83 -23.36
CA ARG A 408 -35.42 -3.70 -22.43
C ARG A 408 -34.98 -5.14 -22.70
N THR A 409 -34.46 -5.80 -21.65
CA THR A 409 -34.07 -7.22 -21.62
C THR A 409 -35.18 -8.16 -22.05
#